data_AF-A0A1I4N7Y9-F1
#
_entry.id   AF-A0A1I4N7Y9-F1
#
_cell.length_a   1.000
_cell.length_b   1.000
_cell.length_c   1.000
_cell.angle_alpha   90.00
_cell.angle_beta   90.00
_cell.angle_gamma   90.00
#
_symmetry.space_group_name_H-M   'P 1'
#
loop_
_entity.id
_entity.type
_entity.pdbx_description
1 polymer ?
#
loop_
_entity_poly.entity_id
_entity_poly.type
_entity_poly.pdbx_seq_one_letter_code
_entity_poly.pdbx_strand_id
1 'polypeptide(L)'
;MEKNSLNLAIFLTSDFEPGIYSNQLIIESGTDQIEFEFEFEILAWKEITGSSFNLAIKYADTKTKELISSNQAPIIIQSNTNWQLYAFIEADINLTPELKLTADKLAQNIVNLKSGFSSIGLEPVLVASGIKTNSLPAKQAIIYYQLKIKDFTLIKAGKHNYSLQFILR
;
A
#
# COMPACT_ATOMS: atom_id res chain seq x y z
N MET A 1 43.33 29.01 -18.07
CA MET A 1 41.90 29.23 -18.34
C MET A 1 41.14 28.63 -17.16
N GLU A 2 40.51 29.47 -16.35
CA GLU A 2 39.61 28.99 -15.31
C GLU A 2 38.37 28.38 -15.98
N LYS A 3 38.04 27.13 -15.62
CA LYS A 3 36.80 26.50 -16.05
C LYS A 3 35.67 27.11 -15.22
N ASN A 4 34.85 27.94 -15.84
CA ASN A 4 33.58 28.33 -15.26
C ASN A 4 32.63 27.13 -15.38
N SER A 5 32.38 26.45 -14.25
CA SER A 5 31.42 25.36 -14.16
C SER A 5 30.08 25.87 -13.63
N LEU A 6 29.00 25.69 -14.39
CA LEU A 6 27.64 25.88 -13.90
C LEU A 6 27.15 24.54 -13.31
N ASN A 7 26.82 24.54 -12.03
CA ASN A 7 26.24 23.38 -11.36
C ASN A 7 24.73 23.60 -11.22
N LEU A 8 23.92 22.75 -11.85
CA LEU A 8 22.47 22.76 -11.72
C LEU A 8 22.04 21.68 -10.72
N ALA A 9 21.16 22.02 -9.79
CA ALA A 9 20.52 21.07 -8.89
C ALA A 9 19.01 21.13 -9.08
N ILE A 10 18.41 20.02 -9.49
CA ILE A 10 16.95 19.89 -9.62
C ILE A 10 16.46 19.24 -8.33
N PHE A 11 15.65 19.98 -7.57
CA PHE A 11 15.05 19.48 -6.34
C PHE A 11 13.69 18.87 -6.65
N LEU A 12 13.66 17.55 -6.78
CA LEU A 12 12.41 16.80 -6.92
C LEU A 12 11.78 16.61 -5.54
N THR A 13 10.51 17.00 -5.40
CA THR A 13 9.70 16.66 -4.24
C THR A 13 9.01 15.31 -4.47
N SER A 14 8.49 14.69 -3.42
CA SER A 14 7.75 13.44 -3.60
C SER A 14 6.41 13.63 -4.32
N ASP A 15 5.91 14.87 -4.45
CA ASP A 15 4.54 15.16 -4.91
C ASP A 15 4.36 15.03 -6.43
N PHE A 16 5.46 15.06 -7.17
CA PHE A 16 5.45 14.93 -8.63
C PHE A 16 4.85 13.58 -9.06
N GLU A 17 4.02 13.65 -10.11
CA GLU A 17 3.45 12.46 -10.75
C GLU A 17 4.54 11.71 -11.53
N PRO A 18 4.36 10.41 -11.81
CA PRO A 18 5.20 9.74 -12.78
C PRO A 18 5.08 10.37 -14.16
N GLY A 19 6.20 10.47 -14.86
CA GLY A 19 6.25 11.03 -16.20
C GLY A 19 7.60 11.59 -16.57
N ILE A 20 7.69 12.04 -17.82
CA ILE A 20 8.84 12.75 -18.34
C ILE A 20 8.61 14.24 -18.10
N TYR A 21 9.62 14.89 -17.52
CA TYR A 21 9.65 16.31 -17.27
C TYR A 21 10.76 16.91 -18.11
N SER A 22 10.41 17.88 -18.95
CA SER A 22 11.38 18.72 -19.65
C SER A 22 11.47 20.07 -18.95
N ASN A 23 12.69 20.57 -18.80
CA ASN A 23 12.95 21.93 -18.37
C ASN A 23 13.95 22.58 -19.33
N GLN A 24 13.84 23.90 -19.43
CA GLN A 24 14.72 24.71 -20.24
C GLN A 24 15.52 25.62 -19.33
N LEU A 25 16.84 25.47 -19.34
CA LEU A 25 17.77 26.42 -18.74
C LEU A 25 18.10 27.49 -19.77
N ILE A 26 17.80 28.74 -19.44
CA ILE A 26 18.15 29.90 -20.26
C ILE A 26 19.28 30.65 -19.54
N ILE A 27 20.42 30.81 -20.22
CA ILE A 27 21.55 31.61 -19.75
C ILE A 27 21.63 32.86 -20.62
N GLU A 28 21.41 34.02 -20.01
CA GLU A 28 21.47 35.32 -20.67
C GLU A 28 22.78 36.05 -20.34
N SER A 29 23.42 36.65 -21.35
CA SER A 29 24.59 37.52 -21.19
C SER A 29 24.51 38.69 -22.17
N GLY A 30 24.00 39.84 -21.70
CA GLY A 30 23.80 41.00 -22.56
C GLY A 30 22.71 40.75 -23.60
N THR A 31 23.07 40.67 -24.88
CA THR A 31 22.16 40.32 -25.99
C THR A 31 22.19 38.83 -26.35
N ASP A 32 23.13 38.07 -25.80
CA ASP A 32 23.33 36.67 -26.13
C ASP A 32 22.51 35.78 -25.18
N GLN A 33 21.84 34.78 -25.75
CA GLN A 33 21.03 33.80 -25.03
C GLN A 33 21.46 32.39 -25.44
N ILE A 34 21.68 31.54 -24.45
CA ILE A 34 21.94 30.11 -24.66
C ILE A 34 20.86 29.31 -23.94
N GLU A 35 20.25 28.38 -24.66
CA GLU A 35 19.19 27.52 -24.15
C GLU A 35 19.67 26.09 -24.08
N PHE A 36 19.46 25.44 -22.93
CA PHE A 36 19.70 24.02 -22.72
C PHE A 36 18.41 23.35 -22.31
N GLU A 37 17.93 22.43 -23.13
CA GLU A 37 16.86 21.53 -22.73
C GLU A 37 17.44 20.33 -21.98
N PHE A 38 16.79 19.95 -20.89
CA PHE A 38 17.10 18.72 -20.18
C PHE A 38 15.81 18.03 -19.74
N GLU A 39 15.81 16.72 -19.92
CA GLU A 39 14.71 15.85 -19.55
C GLU A 39 15.10 14.94 -18.38
N PHE A 40 14.14 14.65 -17.52
CA PHE A 40 14.26 13.62 -16.50
C PHE A 40 12.95 12.85 -16.36
N GLU A 41 13.05 11.59 -15.96
CA GLU A 41 11.91 10.70 -15.79
C GLU A 41 11.67 10.42 -14.31
N ILE A 42 10.41 10.54 -13.88
CA ILE A 42 9.92 10.02 -12.61
C ILE A 42 9.18 8.72 -12.90
N LEU A 43 9.75 7.59 -12.46
CA LEU A 43 9.15 6.27 -12.66
C LEU A 43 7.94 6.06 -11.74
N ALA A 44 6.92 5.36 -12.25
CA ALA A 44 5.81 4.89 -11.43
C ALA A 44 6.28 3.75 -10.51
N TRP A 45 5.97 3.84 -9.23
CA TRP A 45 6.34 2.81 -8.25
C TRP A 45 5.31 2.70 -7.12
N LYS A 46 5.22 1.50 -6.56
CA LYS A 46 4.41 1.15 -5.40
C LYS A 46 5.08 0.05 -4.61
N GLU A 47 5.02 0.15 -3.29
CA GLU A 47 5.67 -0.76 -2.34
C GLU A 47 4.70 -1.10 -1.20
N ILE A 48 4.72 -2.36 -0.78
CA ILE A 48 4.03 -2.86 0.40
C ILE A 48 5.04 -3.50 1.33
N THR A 49 5.07 -3.03 2.57
CA THR A 49 5.86 -3.65 3.64
C THR A 49 4.93 -4.46 4.52
N GLY A 50 5.34 -5.71 4.81
CA GLY A 50 4.49 -6.69 5.47
C GLY A 50 3.46 -7.28 4.50
N SER A 51 3.90 -7.99 3.47
CA SER A 51 3.02 -8.61 2.46
C SER A 51 2.56 -10.02 2.82
N SER A 52 3.21 -10.67 3.80
CA SER A 52 2.88 -12.03 4.24
C SER A 52 2.85 -12.10 5.76
N PHE A 53 1.76 -12.62 6.32
CA PHE A 53 1.58 -12.71 7.76
C PHE A 53 1.05 -14.07 8.19
N ASN A 54 1.68 -14.62 9.22
CA ASN A 54 1.18 -15.78 9.93
C ASN A 54 0.21 -15.31 11.01
N LEU A 55 -1.05 -15.70 10.86
CA LEU A 55 -2.10 -15.26 11.77
C LEU A 55 -2.36 -16.28 12.86
N ALA A 56 -2.13 -15.86 14.10
CA ALA A 56 -2.59 -16.57 15.28
C ALA A 56 -4.01 -16.11 15.62
N ILE A 57 -4.96 -17.06 15.62
CA ILE A 57 -6.27 -16.81 16.23
C ILE A 57 -6.08 -16.75 17.75
N LYS A 58 -6.51 -15.66 18.36
CA LYS A 58 -6.39 -15.44 19.81
C LYS A 58 -7.72 -15.51 20.56
N TYR A 59 -8.84 -15.25 19.88
CA TYR A 59 -10.14 -15.19 20.53
C TYR A 59 -11.18 -16.03 19.77
N ALA A 60 -12.04 -16.69 20.54
CA ALA A 60 -13.22 -17.40 20.07
C ALA A 60 -14.47 -16.77 20.70
N ASP A 61 -15.39 -16.27 19.87
CA ASP A 61 -16.73 -15.88 20.31
C ASP A 61 -17.62 -17.12 20.35
N THR A 62 -17.97 -17.54 21.56
CA THR A 62 -18.79 -18.74 21.78
C THR A 62 -20.27 -18.54 21.45
N LYS A 63 -20.76 -17.30 21.35
CA LYS A 63 -22.15 -17.01 20.99
C LYS A 63 -22.36 -17.06 19.48
N THR A 64 -21.43 -16.48 18.74
CA THR A 64 -21.49 -16.43 17.27
C THR A 64 -20.75 -17.60 16.60
N LYS A 65 -20.00 -18.39 17.38
CA LYS A 65 -19.11 -19.46 16.91
C LYS A 65 -18.04 -18.94 15.94
N GLU A 66 -17.52 -17.75 16.22
CA GLU A 66 -16.56 -17.06 15.36
C GLU A 66 -15.16 -17.07 15.97
N LEU A 67 -14.15 -17.24 15.11
CA LEU A 67 -12.77 -17.01 15.49
C LEU A 67 -12.30 -15.67 14.95
N ILE A 68 -11.67 -14.88 15.83
CA ILE A 68 -11.20 -13.54 15.51
C ILE A 68 -9.70 -13.42 15.84
N SER A 69 -8.93 -12.90 14.89
CA SER A 69 -7.53 -12.54 15.13
C SER A 69 -7.43 -11.23 15.92
N SER A 70 -6.44 -11.13 16.83
CA SER A 70 -6.14 -9.87 17.54
C SER A 70 -4.65 -9.52 17.50
N ASN A 71 -4.36 -8.23 17.31
CA ASN A 71 -3.04 -7.64 17.05
C ASN A 71 -2.32 -8.23 15.84
N GLN A 72 -2.59 -7.65 14.68
CA GLN A 72 -1.89 -7.92 13.43
C GLN A 72 -0.92 -6.78 13.12
N ALA A 73 0.25 -7.12 12.56
CA ALA A 73 1.20 -6.12 12.12
C ALA A 73 0.55 -5.25 11.02
N PRO A 74 0.74 -3.92 11.01
CA PRO A 74 0.12 -3.07 10.00
C PRO A 74 0.68 -3.37 8.60
N ILE A 75 -0.15 -3.16 7.60
CA ILE A 75 0.23 -3.10 6.19
C ILE A 75 0.64 -1.66 5.90
N ILE A 76 1.86 -1.45 5.45
CA ILE A 76 2.37 -0.12 5.08
C ILE A 76 2.44 -0.05 3.56
N ILE A 77 1.75 0.93 2.98
CA ILE A 77 1.75 1.16 1.53
C ILE A 77 2.43 2.49 1.25
N GLN A 78 3.37 2.47 0.32
CA GLN A 78 4.02 3.65 -0.24
C GLN A 78 3.86 3.63 -1.76
N SER A 79 3.42 4.73 -2.36
CA SER A 79 3.16 4.78 -3.80
C SER A 79 3.15 6.22 -4.31
N ASN A 80 3.74 6.44 -5.50
CA ASN A 80 3.55 7.69 -6.24
C ASN A 80 2.41 7.61 -7.27
N THR A 81 1.75 6.45 -7.41
CA THR A 81 0.54 6.26 -8.22
C THR A 81 -0.66 5.83 -7.39
N ASN A 82 -1.84 5.83 -8.00
CA ASN A 82 -2.98 5.08 -7.48
C ASN A 82 -2.64 3.58 -7.37
N TRP A 83 -3.26 2.90 -6.41
CA TRP A 83 -2.97 1.50 -6.10
C TRP A 83 -4.23 0.74 -5.66
N GLN A 84 -4.17 -0.58 -5.81
CA GLN A 84 -5.18 -1.52 -5.39
C GLN A 84 -4.53 -2.63 -4.54
N LEU A 85 -5.11 -2.88 -3.36
CA LEU A 85 -4.67 -3.91 -2.43
C LEU A 85 -5.59 -5.13 -2.54
N TYR A 86 -5.01 -6.25 -2.96
CA TYR A 86 -5.65 -7.54 -3.04
C TYR A 86 -5.22 -8.40 -1.86
N ALA A 87 -6.14 -9.18 -1.30
CA ALA A 87 -5.88 -10.14 -0.24
C ALA A 87 -6.33 -11.54 -0.66
N PHE A 88 -5.58 -12.55 -0.26
CA PHE A 88 -5.96 -13.95 -0.39
C PHE A 88 -5.36 -14.78 0.74
N ILE A 89 -5.95 -15.94 0.97
CA ILE A 89 -5.55 -16.87 2.02
C ILE A 89 -5.03 -18.15 1.39
N GLU A 90 -3.85 -18.60 1.82
CA GLU A 90 -3.36 -19.93 1.52
C GLU A 90 -3.75 -20.84 2.70
N ALA A 91 -4.75 -21.71 2.49
CA ALA A 91 -5.22 -22.65 3.49
C ALA A 91 -5.84 -23.92 2.87
N ASP A 92 -5.73 -25.05 3.60
CA ASP A 92 -6.45 -26.29 3.29
C ASP A 92 -7.96 -26.11 3.58
N ILE A 93 -8.67 -25.89 2.48
CA ILE A 93 -10.11 -25.90 2.15
C ILE A 93 -11.14 -26.36 3.22
N ASN A 94 -12.19 -25.52 3.34
CA ASN A 94 -13.58 -25.71 3.87
C ASN A 94 -14.05 -24.63 4.86
N LEU A 95 -13.34 -23.52 4.98
CA LEU A 95 -13.74 -22.41 5.86
C LEU A 95 -14.21 -21.20 5.05
N THR A 96 -15.00 -20.34 5.68
CA THR A 96 -15.43 -19.05 5.12
C THR A 96 -14.70 -17.90 5.84
N PRO A 97 -13.44 -17.59 5.46
CA PRO A 97 -12.72 -16.47 6.02
C PRO A 97 -13.26 -15.16 5.47
N GLU A 98 -13.37 -14.17 6.36
CA GLU A 98 -13.77 -12.81 6.06
C GLU A 98 -12.72 -11.84 6.60
N LEU A 99 -12.38 -10.83 5.81
CA LEU A 99 -11.40 -9.81 6.15
C LEU A 99 -12.07 -8.46 6.33
N LYS A 100 -11.70 -7.75 7.40
CA LYS A 100 -12.03 -6.34 7.59
C LYS A 100 -10.74 -5.53 7.63
N LEU A 101 -10.75 -4.36 7.01
CA LEU A 101 -9.65 -3.40 7.02
C LEU A 101 -10.06 -2.11 7.73
N THR A 102 -9.08 -1.44 8.32
CA THR A 102 -9.22 -0.07 8.85
C THR A 102 -7.94 0.71 8.59
N ALA A 103 -8.04 1.91 8.04
CA ALA A 103 -6.90 2.79 7.82
C ALA A 103 -6.66 3.71 9.03
N ASP A 104 -5.41 4.10 9.25
CA ASP A 104 -5.08 5.15 10.21
C ASP A 104 -5.71 6.50 9.82
N LYS A 105 -5.75 7.45 10.76
CA LYS A 105 -6.49 8.72 10.58
C LYS A 105 -6.02 9.51 9.35
N LEU A 106 -4.73 9.45 9.02
CA LEU A 106 -4.18 10.19 7.89
C LEU A 106 -4.52 9.50 6.56
N ALA A 107 -4.44 8.17 6.52
CA ALA A 107 -4.74 7.38 5.33
C ALA A 107 -6.24 7.32 4.99
N GLN A 108 -7.14 7.55 5.96
CA GLN A 108 -8.60 7.55 5.73
C GLN A 108 -9.07 8.48 4.60
N ASN A 109 -8.32 9.56 4.32
CA ASN A 109 -8.68 10.50 3.25
C ASN A 109 -8.33 10.00 1.84
N ILE A 110 -7.42 9.04 1.74
CA ILE A 110 -6.88 8.58 0.45
C ILE A 110 -7.18 7.11 0.17
N VAL A 111 -7.59 6.35 1.18
CA VAL A 111 -7.90 4.93 1.10
C VAL A 111 -9.40 4.71 1.11
N ASN A 112 -9.91 4.06 0.07
CA ASN A 112 -11.23 3.49 0.04
C ASN A 112 -11.16 2.01 0.43
N LEU A 113 -11.91 1.62 1.46
CA LEU A 113 -11.97 0.26 1.99
C LEU A 113 -13.32 -0.35 1.68
N LYS A 114 -13.35 -1.64 1.33
CA LYS A 114 -14.60 -2.36 1.21
C LYS A 114 -15.31 -2.37 2.56
N SER A 115 -16.57 -1.93 2.59
CA SER A 115 -17.31 -1.75 3.83
C SER A 115 -17.53 -3.08 4.55
N GLY A 116 -17.04 -3.19 5.80
CA GLY A 116 -17.27 -4.36 6.65
C GLY A 116 -16.41 -5.58 6.32
N PHE A 117 -16.84 -6.74 6.82
CA PHE A 117 -16.17 -8.01 6.58
C PHE A 117 -16.45 -8.50 5.16
N SER A 118 -15.38 -8.67 4.37
CA SER A 118 -15.43 -9.18 2.99
C SER A 118 -14.94 -10.62 2.95
N SER A 119 -15.72 -11.51 2.35
CA SER A 119 -15.29 -12.89 2.13
C SER A 119 -14.04 -12.94 1.24
N ILE A 120 -13.03 -13.69 1.68
CA ILE A 120 -11.79 -13.93 0.94
C ILE A 120 -11.70 -15.43 0.64
N GLY A 121 -11.21 -15.77 -0.55
CA GLY A 121 -11.10 -17.15 -1.01
C GLY A 121 -9.66 -17.51 -1.36
N LEU A 122 -9.51 -18.61 -2.11
CA LEU A 122 -8.23 -19.01 -2.71
C LEU A 122 -7.77 -18.02 -3.79
N GLU A 123 -8.70 -17.26 -4.37
CA GLU A 123 -8.40 -16.24 -5.36
C GLU A 123 -8.17 -14.85 -4.71
N PRO A 124 -7.27 -14.02 -5.27
CA PRO A 124 -7.08 -12.64 -4.83
C PRO A 124 -8.36 -11.81 -4.93
N VAL A 125 -8.79 -11.26 -3.79
CA VAL A 125 -9.96 -10.37 -3.69
C VAL A 125 -9.49 -8.93 -3.45
N LEU A 126 -10.02 -7.98 -4.22
CA LEU A 126 -9.81 -6.55 -3.98
C LEU A 126 -10.49 -6.13 -2.67
N VAL A 127 -9.69 -5.65 -1.72
CA VAL A 127 -10.16 -5.27 -0.37
C VAL A 127 -9.96 -3.80 -0.04
N ALA A 128 -9.01 -3.13 -0.71
CA ALA A 128 -8.80 -1.70 -0.61
C ALA A 128 -8.24 -1.12 -1.91
N SER A 129 -8.45 0.18 -2.10
CA SER A 129 -7.79 0.96 -3.14
C SER A 129 -7.46 2.33 -2.58
N GLY A 130 -6.41 2.97 -3.06
CA GLY A 130 -6.10 4.33 -2.66
C GLY A 130 -5.43 5.14 -3.75
N ILE A 131 -5.41 6.45 -3.55
CA ILE A 131 -4.57 7.34 -4.36
C ILE A 131 -3.12 7.32 -3.86
N LYS A 132 -2.23 8.00 -4.60
CA LYS A 132 -0.81 8.16 -4.25
C LYS A 132 -0.61 8.60 -2.78
N THR A 133 0.40 8.04 -2.12
CA THR A 133 0.67 8.26 -0.69
C THR A 133 1.73 9.32 -0.44
N ASN A 134 2.45 9.75 -1.49
CA ASN A 134 3.49 10.77 -1.45
C ASN A 134 3.03 12.11 -0.86
N SER A 135 1.74 12.41 -0.93
CA SER A 135 1.10 13.62 -0.38
C SER A 135 0.85 13.55 1.13
N LEU A 136 0.98 12.38 1.76
CA LEU A 136 0.83 12.25 3.21
C LEU A 136 2.11 12.73 3.93
N PRO A 137 2.01 13.31 5.15
CA PRO A 137 3.18 13.75 5.90
C PRO A 137 4.23 12.66 6.14
N ALA A 138 3.78 11.42 6.36
CA ALA A 138 4.64 10.24 6.54
C ALA A 138 4.92 9.49 5.22
N LYS A 139 4.43 10.00 4.08
CA LYS A 139 4.52 9.40 2.73
C LYS A 139 4.00 7.96 2.62
N GLN A 140 3.20 7.52 3.58
CA GLN A 140 2.74 6.14 3.70
C GLN A 140 1.30 6.07 4.18
N ALA A 141 0.55 5.08 3.68
CA ALA A 141 -0.73 4.70 4.22
C ALA A 141 -0.57 3.49 5.15
N ILE A 142 -1.06 3.60 6.39
CA ILE A 142 -1.02 2.50 7.36
C ILE A 142 -2.41 1.86 7.43
N ILE A 143 -2.50 0.58 7.09
CA ILE A 143 -3.75 -0.20 7.08
C ILE A 143 -3.63 -1.33 8.11
N TYR A 144 -4.60 -1.38 9.00
CA TYR A 144 -4.80 -2.49 9.92
C TYR A 144 -5.84 -3.44 9.36
N TYR A 145 -5.73 -4.71 9.73
CA TYR A 145 -6.65 -5.74 9.29
C TYR A 145 -7.15 -6.56 10.47
N GLN A 146 -8.23 -7.30 10.22
CA GLN A 146 -8.84 -8.24 11.14
C GLN A 146 -9.40 -9.40 10.33
N LEU A 147 -9.04 -10.63 10.70
CA LEU A 147 -9.57 -11.85 10.10
C LEU A 147 -10.65 -12.43 11.00
N LYS A 148 -11.77 -12.81 10.38
CA LYS A 148 -12.88 -13.53 10.98
C LYS A 148 -13.08 -14.83 10.20
N ILE A 149 -13.37 -15.93 10.90
CA ILE A 149 -13.68 -17.20 10.27
C ILE A 149 -15.04 -17.66 10.78
N LYS A 150 -16.00 -17.82 9.87
CA LYS A 150 -17.35 -18.29 10.17
C LYS A 150 -17.47 -19.82 10.05
N ASP A 151 -18.27 -20.33 10.96
CA ASP A 151 -18.78 -21.69 11.10
C ASP A 151 -17.75 -22.79 11.36
N PHE A 152 -17.95 -23.42 12.51
CA PHE A 152 -16.87 -24.03 13.23
C PHE A 152 -17.38 -25.20 14.04
N THR A 153 -17.18 -26.40 13.53
CA THR A 153 -17.39 -27.60 14.33
C THR A 153 -16.09 -28.25 14.82
N LEU A 154 -14.89 -27.83 14.36
CA LEU A 154 -13.69 -28.69 14.54
C LEU A 154 -12.28 -28.05 14.76
N ILE A 155 -12.07 -26.72 14.83
CA ILE A 155 -10.69 -26.15 14.84
C ILE A 155 -10.29 -25.43 16.16
N LYS A 156 -9.68 -26.08 17.15
CA LYS A 156 -9.22 -25.34 18.36
C LYS A 156 -8.27 -24.17 18.01
N ALA A 157 -8.35 -23.05 18.72
CA ALA A 157 -7.41 -21.92 18.55
C ALA A 157 -5.96 -22.43 18.61
N GLY A 158 -5.09 -21.94 17.72
CA GLY A 158 -3.70 -22.40 17.59
C GLY A 158 -3.49 -23.74 16.87
N LYS A 159 -4.56 -24.42 16.41
CA LYS A 159 -4.44 -25.71 15.71
C LYS A 159 -4.05 -25.58 14.22
N HIS A 160 -4.36 -24.46 13.58
CA HIS A 160 -4.08 -24.22 12.16
C HIS A 160 -3.37 -22.89 11.97
N ASN A 161 -2.37 -22.87 11.08
CA ASN A 161 -1.72 -21.66 10.61
C ASN A 161 -2.43 -21.20 9.35
N TYR A 162 -2.89 -19.95 9.36
CA TYR A 162 -3.43 -19.29 8.17
C TYR A 162 -2.39 -18.32 7.65
N SER A 163 -2.00 -18.49 6.39
CA SER A 163 -1.14 -17.54 5.68
C SER A 163 -2.04 -16.57 4.94
N LEU A 164 -2.03 -15.30 5.38
CA LEU A 164 -2.70 -14.23 4.67
C LEU A 164 -1.65 -13.47 3.87
N GLN A 165 -1.91 -13.33 2.57
CA GLN A 165 -1.03 -12.62 1.66
C GLN A 165 -1.73 -11.40 1.07
N PHE A 166 -0.96 -10.31 0.94
CA PHE A 166 -1.38 -9.05 0.35
C PHE A 166 -0.53 -8.72 -0.87
N ILE A 167 -1.19 -8.33 -1.95
CA ILE A 167 -0.57 -7.96 -3.22
C ILE A 167 -1.01 -6.55 -3.61
N LEU A 168 -0.06 -5.71 -3.98
CA LEU A 168 -0.34 -4.43 -4.62
C LEU A 168 -0.43 -4.58 -6.14
N ARG A 169 -1.45 -3.97 -6.72
CA ARG A 169 -1.61 -3.78 -8.17
C ARG A 169 -1.92 -2.34 -8.51
#